data_AF-A0A7H4LVA4-F1
#
_entry.id   AF-A0A7H4LVA4-F1
#
_cell.length_a   1.000
_cell.length_b   1.000
_cell.length_c   1.000
_cell.angle_alpha   90.00
_cell.angle_beta   90.00
_cell.angle_gamma   90.00
#
_symmetry.space_group_name_H-M   'P 1'
#
loop_
_entity.id
_entity.type
_entity.pdbx_description
1 polymer ?
#
loop_
_entity_poly.entity_id
_entity_poly.type
_entity_poly.pdbx_seq_one_letter_code
_entity_poly.pdbx_strand_id
1 'polypeptide(L)'
;MAALLTCEINDMTQFLHFLLALVVILAPAWLASYDRKKIRIRYIIQLIIIEVALAFFFLHAESGLWLVKNIASFFESLLGFAAEGTNFVFAA
;
A
#
# COMPACT_ATOMS: atom_id res chain seq x y z
N MET A 1 9.81 33.45 -3.30
CA MET A 1 8.37 33.55 -3.60
C MET A 1 7.83 32.34 -4.37
N ALA A 2 8.54 31.81 -5.39
CA ALA A 2 8.13 30.58 -6.10
C ALA A 2 8.14 29.31 -5.23
N ALA A 3 9.12 29.15 -4.32
CA ALA A 3 9.24 27.95 -3.47
C ALA A 3 8.11 27.79 -2.43
N LEU A 4 7.55 28.91 -1.93
CA LEU A 4 6.40 28.88 -1.02
C LEU A 4 5.11 28.50 -1.76
N LEU A 5 4.98 28.91 -3.04
CA LEU A 5 3.81 28.64 -3.86
C LEU A 5 3.74 27.17 -4.32
N THR A 6 4.89 26.53 -4.56
CA THR A 6 4.95 25.08 -4.88
C THR A 6 4.70 24.18 -3.68
N CYS A 7 5.06 24.59 -2.47
CA CYS A 7 4.82 23.79 -1.26
C CYS A 7 3.32 23.74 -0.93
N GLU A 8 2.64 24.89 -0.98
CA GLU A 8 1.18 25.00 -0.73
C GLU A 8 0.36 24.17 -1.74
N ILE A 9 0.72 24.21 -3.03
CA ILE A 9 0.07 23.38 -4.07
C ILE A 9 0.35 21.88 -3.85
N ASN A 10 1.55 21.51 -3.39
CA ASN A 10 1.89 20.12 -3.12
C ASN A 10 1.11 19.57 -1.92
N ASP A 11 0.88 20.37 -0.87
CA ASP A 11 0.05 19.98 0.27
C ASP A 11 -1.43 19.82 -0.13
N MET A 12 -1.97 20.75 -0.92
CA MET A 12 -3.34 20.65 -1.43
C MET A 12 -3.55 19.42 -2.32
N THR A 13 -2.60 19.14 -3.23
CA THR A 13 -2.68 17.96 -4.10
C THR A 13 -2.48 16.66 -3.34
N GLN A 14 -1.57 16.59 -2.36
CA GLN A 14 -1.36 15.39 -1.55
C GLN A 14 -2.58 15.04 -0.70
N PHE A 15 -3.25 16.04 -0.12
CA PHE A 15 -4.52 15.85 0.58
C PHE A 15 -5.62 15.33 -0.36
N LEU A 16 -5.69 15.88 -1.58
CA LEU A 16 -6.68 15.46 -2.57
C LEU A 16 -6.43 14.02 -3.07
N HIS A 17 -5.17 13.63 -3.26
CA HIS A 17 -4.80 12.25 -3.58
C HIS A 17 -5.14 11.28 -2.45
N PHE A 18 -4.90 11.66 -1.20
CA PHE A 18 -5.30 10.85 -0.04
C PHE A 18 -6.82 10.65 0.02
N LEU A 19 -7.59 11.73 -0.17
CA LEU A 19 -9.05 11.66 -0.20
C LEU A 19 -9.55 10.79 -1.37
N LEU A 20 -8.94 10.92 -2.54
CA LEU A 20 -9.27 10.12 -3.72
C LEU A 20 -8.97 8.63 -3.46
N ALA A 21 -7.80 8.30 -2.89
CA ALA A 21 -7.46 6.93 -2.53
C ALA A 21 -8.46 6.34 -1.51
N LEU A 22 -8.87 7.13 -0.51
CA LEU A 22 -9.88 6.73 0.48
C LEU A 22 -11.22 6.40 -0.20
N VAL A 23 -11.69 7.26 -1.12
CA VAL A 23 -12.92 7.01 -1.89
C VAL A 23 -12.79 5.77 -2.75
N VAL A 24 -11.67 5.58 -3.45
CA VAL A 24 -11.41 4.44 -4.34
C VAL A 24 -11.38 3.11 -3.59
N ILE A 25 -10.98 3.08 -2.32
CA ILE A 25 -11.00 1.86 -1.50
C ILE A 25 -12.39 1.65 -0.88
N LEU A 26 -13.01 2.70 -0.35
CA LEU A 26 -14.31 2.59 0.35
C LEU A 26 -15.48 2.32 -0.59
N ALA A 27 -15.46 2.87 -1.82
CA ALA A 27 -16.52 2.68 -2.81
C ALA A 27 -16.73 1.19 -3.20
N PRO A 28 -15.71 0.42 -3.62
CA PRO A 28 -15.87 -0.99 -3.93
C PRO A 28 -16.13 -1.83 -2.67
N ALA A 29 -15.55 -1.47 -1.51
CA ALA A 29 -15.87 -2.15 -0.25
C ALA A 29 -17.36 -2.02 0.12
N TRP A 30 -17.94 -0.84 -0.11
CA TRP A 30 -19.37 -0.62 0.10
C TRP A 30 -20.22 -1.29 -0.98
N LEU A 31 -19.79 -1.28 -2.25
CA LEU A 31 -20.52 -1.93 -3.35
C LEU A 31 -20.53 -3.47 -3.19
N ALA A 32 -19.41 -4.07 -2.82
CA ALA A 32 -19.27 -5.52 -2.64
C ALA A 32 -19.93 -6.04 -1.34
N SER A 33 -20.33 -5.16 -0.43
CA SER A 33 -20.94 -5.56 0.85
C SER A 33 -22.42 -5.92 0.69
N TYR A 34 -22.70 -7.23 0.70
CA TYR A 34 -24.03 -7.81 0.51
C TYR A 34 -24.95 -7.71 1.74
N ASP A 35 -24.41 -7.69 2.96
CA ASP A 35 -25.20 -7.81 4.19
C ASP A 35 -24.81 -6.75 5.25
N ARG A 36 -25.28 -5.51 5.03
CA ARG A 36 -24.85 -4.31 5.78
C ARG A 36 -25.27 -4.29 7.26
N LYS A 37 -26.26 -5.09 7.67
CA LYS A 37 -26.87 -5.04 9.01
C LYS A 37 -26.33 -6.08 10.00
N LYS A 38 -25.59 -7.09 9.55
CA LYS A 38 -24.97 -8.13 10.41
C LYS A 38 -23.46 -7.94 10.57
N ILE A 39 -22.98 -6.70 10.47
CA ILE A 39 -21.56 -6.40 10.62
C ILE A 39 -21.15 -6.60 12.09
N ARG A 40 -20.36 -7.65 12.35
CA ARG A 40 -19.83 -7.96 13.67
C ARG A 40 -18.67 -7.00 14.00
N ILE A 41 -19.00 -5.82 14.51
CA ILE A 41 -18.08 -4.71 14.84
C ILE A 41 -16.85 -5.14 15.64
N ARG A 42 -16.97 -6.16 16.51
CA ARG A 42 -15.82 -6.71 17.26
C ARG A 42 -14.66 -7.14 16.35
N TYR A 43 -14.94 -7.77 15.22
CA TYR A 43 -13.89 -8.23 14.30
C TYR A 43 -13.29 -7.09 13.50
N ILE A 44 -14.09 -6.09 13.09
CA ILE A 44 -13.58 -4.93 12.35
C ILE A 44 -12.58 -4.15 13.21
N ILE A 45 -12.92 -3.90 14.47
CA ILE A 45 -12.03 -3.18 15.38
C ILE A 45 -10.73 -3.97 15.62
N GLN A 46 -10.82 -5.29 15.81
CA GLN A 46 -9.64 -6.15 15.94
C GLN A 46 -8.76 -6.10 14.68
N LEU A 47 -9.38 -6.12 13.49
CA LEU A 47 -8.67 -6.08 12.22
C LEU A 47 -7.94 -4.75 12.05
N ILE A 48 -8.60 -3.62 12.36
CA ILE A 48 -7.97 -2.29 12.33
C ILE A 48 -6.80 -2.20 13.32
N ILE A 49 -6.94 -2.74 14.54
CA ILE A 49 -5.84 -2.74 15.52
C ILE A 49 -4.65 -3.54 14.99
N ILE A 50 -4.90 -4.73 14.45
CA ILE A 50 -3.84 -5.58 13.88
C ILE A 50 -3.20 -4.90 12.66
N GLU A 51 -3.99 -4.28 11.80
CA GLU A 51 -3.52 -3.56 10.62
C GLU A 51 -2.58 -2.41 10.99
N VAL A 52 -2.98 -1.56 11.94
CA VAL A 52 -2.13 -0.46 12.41
C VAL A 52 -0.87 -0.97 13.09
N ALA A 53 -0.98 -2.03 13.90
CA ALA A 53 0.17 -2.63 14.56
C ALA A 53 1.17 -3.22 13.55
N LEU A 54 0.68 -3.94 12.55
CA LEU A 54 1.52 -4.51 11.48
C LEU A 54 2.11 -3.43 10.57
N ALA A 55 1.33 -2.42 10.20
CA ALA A 55 1.83 -1.30 9.41
C ALA A 55 2.95 -0.56 10.13
N PHE A 56 2.77 -0.28 11.42
CA PHE A 56 3.80 0.33 12.26
C PHE A 56 5.03 -0.58 12.36
N PHE A 57 4.83 -1.88 12.58
CA PHE A 57 5.93 -2.84 12.67
C PHE A 57 6.72 -2.92 11.36
N PHE A 58 6.08 -3.08 10.21
CA PHE A 58 6.78 -3.24 8.93
C PHE A 58 7.41 -1.95 8.40
N LEU A 59 6.80 -0.78 8.64
CA LEU A 59 7.25 0.49 8.07
C LEU A 59 8.12 1.32 9.02
N HIS A 60 7.94 1.17 10.33
CA HIS A 60 8.59 2.03 11.33
C HIS A 60 9.61 1.29 12.19
N ALA A 61 9.39 0.00 12.50
CA ALA A 61 10.35 -0.78 13.27
C ALA A 61 11.53 -1.26 12.40
N GLU A 62 12.74 -1.17 12.96
CA GLU A 62 13.97 -1.59 12.27
C GLU A 62 13.94 -3.07 11.85
N SER A 63 13.41 -3.94 12.71
CA SER A 63 13.25 -5.36 12.42
C SER A 63 12.24 -5.65 11.31
N GLY A 64 11.14 -4.88 11.24
CA GLY A 64 10.16 -5.01 10.18
C GLY A 64 10.67 -4.54 8.83
N LEU A 65 11.41 -3.42 8.81
CA LEU A 65 12.04 -2.93 7.59
C LEU A 65 13.12 -3.91 7.08
N TRP A 66 13.89 -4.51 7.98
CA TRP A 66 14.84 -5.57 7.63
C TRP A 66 14.12 -6.76 6.99
N LEU A 67 13.02 -7.23 7.57
CA LEU A 67 12.25 -8.36 7.01
C LEU A 67 11.72 -8.05 5.60
N VAL A 68 11.08 -6.90 5.41
CA VAL A 68 10.52 -6.49 4.11
C VAL A 68 11.62 -6.38 3.05
N LYS A 69 12.79 -5.83 3.41
CA LYS A 69 13.94 -5.74 2.50
C LYS A 69 14.47 -7.10 2.06
N ASN A 70 14.55 -8.08 2.97
CA ASN A 70 14.99 -9.43 2.61
C ASN A 70 14.02 -10.10 1.65
N ILE A 71 12.71 -9.95 1.88
CA ILE A 71 11.69 -10.47 0.96
C ILE A 71 11.80 -9.78 -0.41
N ALA A 72 11.98 -8.45 -0.43
CA ALA A 72 12.16 -7.71 -1.68
C ALA A 72 13.37 -8.20 -2.49
N SER A 73 14.51 -8.43 -1.85
CA SER A 73 15.73 -8.95 -2.51
C SER A 73 15.53 -10.37 -3.06
N PHE A 74 14.74 -11.20 -2.37
CA PHE A 74 14.36 -12.51 -2.89
C PHE A 74 13.52 -12.39 -4.18
N PHE A 75 12.52 -11.50 -4.19
CA PHE A 75 11.72 -11.25 -5.40
C PHE A 75 12.53 -10.63 -6.53
N GLU A 76 13.48 -9.74 -6.23
CA GLU A 76 14.42 -9.17 -7.20
C GLU A 76 15.22 -10.27 -7.90
N SER A 77 15.66 -11.29 -7.16
CA SER A 77 16.36 -12.45 -7.72
C SER A 77 15.46 -13.27 -8.65
N LEU A 78 14.19 -13.52 -8.25
CA LEU A 78 13.22 -14.21 -9.09
C LEU A 78 12.90 -13.44 -10.38
N LEU A 79 12.77 -12.12 -10.29
CA LEU A 79 12.55 -11.26 -11.44
C LEU A 79 13.78 -11.21 -12.35
N GLY A 80 14.99 -11.27 -11.79
CA GLY A 80 16.23 -11.42 -12.56
C GLY A 80 16.22 -12.69 -13.42
N PHE A 81 15.85 -13.84 -12.85
CA PHE A 81 15.70 -15.09 -13.61
C PHE A 81 14.61 -15.00 -14.68
N ALA A 82 13.48 -14.35 -14.37
CA ALA A 82 12.42 -14.11 -15.34
C ALA A 82 12.91 -13.22 -16.50
N ALA A 83 13.72 -12.19 -16.21
CA ALA A 83 14.29 -11.29 -17.20
C ALA A 83 15.28 -12.00 -18.13
N GLU A 84 16.14 -12.88 -17.60
CA GLU A 84 17.00 -13.74 -18.41
C GLU A 84 16.17 -14.66 -19.33
N GLY A 85 15.09 -15.24 -18.82
CA GLY A 85 14.15 -16.05 -19.61
C GLY A 85 13.47 -15.26 -20.73
N THR A 86 13.02 -14.03 -20.46
CA THR A 86 12.42 -13.17 -21.50
C THR A 86 13.44 -12.72 -22.53
N ASN A 87 14.67 -12.42 -22.13
CA ASN A 87 15.74 -12.05 -23.05
C ASN A 87 16.14 -13.23 -23.94
N PHE A 88 16.07 -14.47 -23.44
CA PHE A 88 16.27 -15.67 -24.27
C PHE A 88 15.15 -15.84 -25.31
N VAL A 89 13.88 -15.65 -24.93
CA VAL A 89 12.74 -15.84 -25.84
C VAL A 89 12.60 -14.72 -26.86
N PHE A 90 12.88 -13.48 -26.46
CA PHE A 90 12.59 -12.29 -27.26
C PHE A 90 13.80 -11.50 -27.72
N ALA A 91 15.03 -11.86 -27.29
CA ALA A 91 16.29 -11.19 -27.67
C ALA A 91 16.22 -9.65 -27.64
N ALA A 92 15.59 -9.10 -26.60
CA ALA A 92 15.52 -7.66 -26.33
C ALA A 92 16.75 -7.15 -25.58
#